data_AF-A0AAU3U1J8-F1
#
_entry.id   AF-A0AAU3U1J8-F1
#
_cell.length_a   1.000
_cell.length_b   1.000
_cell.length_c   1.000
_cell.angle_alpha   90.00
_cell.angle_beta   90.00
_cell.angle_gamma   90.00
#
_symmetry.space_group_name_H-M   'P 1'
#
loop_
_entity.id
_entity.type
_entity.pdbx_description
1 polymer ?
#
loop_
_entity_poly.entity_id
_entity_poly.type
_entity_poly.pdbx_seq_one_letter_code
_entity_poly.pdbx_strand_id
1 'polypeptide(L)'
;MSTAGQLRPPPVFGEAFGQRLEFDNKPATDTAWYDMPGMTVTLPEAGTYAVTTEVTGQTAILPNTSIAILQRLLVNGAPLTNSDRFVLHTGEAGTGGSSTYTAVRSARTACHFVTAAAGVIVKVQVQRLAGAVNGAALSPGQPYTGVLGTGEGGARIEYRKIAD
;
A
#
# COMPACT_ATOMS: atom_id res chain seq x y z
N MET A 1 -16.57 -7.14 49.62
CA MET A 1 -16.95 -6.25 48.51
C MET A 1 -16.17 -6.70 47.29
N SER A 2 -16.84 -7.35 46.34
CA SER A 2 -16.23 -7.80 45.09
C SER A 2 -16.21 -6.62 44.12
N THR A 3 -15.03 -6.10 43.78
CA THR A 3 -14.85 -5.18 42.66
C THR A 3 -15.29 -5.92 41.40
N ALA A 4 -16.48 -5.58 40.90
CA ALA A 4 -16.96 -6.04 39.62
C ALA A 4 -15.88 -5.73 38.58
N GLY A 5 -15.44 -6.76 37.84
CA GLY A 5 -14.46 -6.62 36.79
C GLY A 5 -14.92 -5.54 35.82
N GLN A 6 -14.19 -4.41 35.78
CA GLN A 6 -14.37 -3.44 34.72
C GLN A 6 -14.11 -4.18 33.41
N LEU A 7 -15.19 -4.39 32.65
CA LEU A 7 -15.11 -4.82 31.26
C LEU A 7 -14.16 -3.84 30.58
N ARG A 8 -13.03 -4.36 30.07
CA ARG A 8 -12.07 -3.56 29.29
C ARG A 8 -12.87 -2.79 28.24
N PRO A 9 -12.68 -1.46 28.11
CA PRO A 9 -13.37 -0.69 27.08
C PRO A 9 -13.16 -1.36 25.71
N PRO A 10 -14.18 -1.31 24.82
CA PRO A 10 -14.09 -1.92 23.51
C PRO A 10 -12.83 -1.40 22.79
N PRO A 11 -12.13 -2.26 22.03
CA PRO A 11 -10.92 -1.85 21.33
C PRO A 11 -11.23 -0.70 20.36
N VAL A 12 -10.46 0.38 20.45
CA VAL A 12 -10.56 1.51 19.53
C VAL A 12 -10.04 1.08 18.15
N PHE A 13 -10.92 1.11 17.16
CA PHE A 13 -10.71 0.61 15.80
C PHE A 13 -11.24 1.60 14.77
N GLY A 14 -10.58 1.67 13.61
CA GLY A 14 -11.09 2.37 12.44
C GLY A 14 -10.42 1.87 11.17
N GLU A 15 -11.10 2.06 10.03
CA GLU A 15 -10.60 1.69 8.72
C GLU A 15 -10.94 2.75 7.67
N ALA A 16 -10.13 2.79 6.62
CA ALA A 16 -10.35 3.59 5.43
C ALA A 16 -9.91 2.82 4.19
N PHE A 17 -10.54 3.11 3.05
CA PHE A 17 -10.37 2.35 1.83
C PHE A 17 -9.80 3.22 0.70
N GLY A 18 -8.84 2.65 -0.01
CA GLY A 18 -8.17 3.28 -1.12
C GLY A 18 -9.01 3.31 -2.38
N GLN A 19 -8.89 4.41 -3.11
CA GLN A 19 -9.38 4.54 -4.48
C GLN A 19 -8.29 4.16 -5.47
N ARG A 20 -8.69 3.96 -6.72
CA ARG A 20 -7.80 3.61 -7.82
C ARG A 20 -6.77 4.73 -8.06
N LEU A 21 -5.53 4.34 -8.31
CA LEU A 21 -4.44 5.24 -8.70
C LEU A 21 -3.71 4.67 -9.90
N GLU A 22 -3.65 5.43 -11.00
CA GLU A 22 -3.03 5.01 -12.26
C GLU A 22 -1.73 5.76 -12.54
N PHE A 23 -0.75 5.06 -13.09
CA PHE A 23 0.55 5.60 -13.51
C PHE A 23 0.69 5.69 -15.04
N ASP A 24 -0.38 5.43 -15.80
CA ASP A 24 -0.34 5.26 -17.26
C ASP A 24 0.13 6.52 -18.01
N ASN A 25 -0.12 7.71 -17.47
CA ASN A 25 0.32 9.00 -18.02
C ASN A 25 1.69 9.47 -17.47
N LYS A 26 2.43 8.63 -16.75
CA LYS A 26 3.69 8.99 -16.11
C LYS A 26 4.89 8.50 -16.92
N PRO A 27 5.97 9.31 -17.04
CA PRO A 27 7.17 8.89 -17.76
C PRO A 27 7.75 7.64 -17.10
N ALA A 28 8.36 6.72 -17.86
CA ALA A 28 8.93 5.46 -17.37
C ALA A 28 9.85 5.60 -16.14
N THR A 29 10.53 6.73 -16.03
CA THR A 29 11.48 7.08 -14.95
C THR A 29 10.83 7.80 -13.78
N ASP A 30 9.49 7.88 -13.72
CA ASP A 30 8.80 8.52 -12.61
C ASP A 30 9.08 7.76 -11.30
N THR A 31 9.73 8.45 -10.38
CA THR A 31 10.04 7.99 -9.02
C THR A 31 9.32 8.84 -7.97
N ALA A 32 8.27 9.57 -8.34
CA ALA A 32 7.52 10.37 -7.38
C ALA A 32 6.72 9.48 -6.42
N TRP A 33 6.56 9.97 -5.19
CA TRP A 33 5.64 9.40 -4.22
C TRP A 33 4.26 10.03 -4.39
N TYR A 34 3.23 9.19 -4.38
CA TYR A 34 1.84 9.57 -4.54
C TYR A 34 1.05 9.14 -3.31
N ASP A 35 0.27 10.06 -2.75
CA ASP A 35 -0.70 9.72 -1.71
C ASP A 35 -1.74 8.75 -2.29
N MET A 36 -2.01 7.66 -1.57
CA MET A 36 -3.09 6.76 -1.92
C MET A 36 -4.44 7.42 -1.56
N PRO A 37 -5.28 7.80 -2.53
CA PRO A 37 -6.50 8.53 -2.24
C PRO A 37 -7.43 7.65 -1.39
N GLY A 38 -7.97 8.22 -0.30
CA GLY A 38 -8.85 7.49 0.62
C GLY A 38 -8.14 6.61 1.65
N MET A 39 -6.83 6.36 1.55
CA MET A 39 -6.07 5.60 2.55
C MET A 39 -5.50 6.51 3.64
N THR A 40 -6.38 7.21 4.35
CA THR A 40 -6.02 8.11 5.45
C THR A 40 -6.91 7.84 6.66
N VAL A 41 -6.31 7.71 7.84
CA VAL A 41 -7.01 7.55 9.12
C VAL A 41 -6.48 8.54 10.14
N THR A 42 -7.32 8.91 11.09
CA THR A 42 -6.93 9.72 12.26
C THR A 42 -7.01 8.85 13.50
N LEU A 43 -5.91 8.76 14.24
CA LEU A 43 -5.85 8.06 15.52
C LEU A 43 -6.54 8.94 16.57
N PRO A 44 -7.68 8.52 17.16
CA PRO A 44 -8.58 9.42 17.86
C PRO A 44 -8.09 9.81 19.26
N GLU A 45 -7.21 9.01 19.86
CA GLU A 45 -6.72 9.20 21.22
C GLU A 45 -5.22 8.90 21.31
N ALA A 46 -4.61 9.21 22.45
CA ALA A 46 -3.22 8.85 22.69
C ALA A 46 -3.10 7.34 22.96
N GLY A 47 -2.02 6.72 22.50
CA GLY A 47 -1.64 5.35 22.82
C GLY A 47 -0.85 4.68 21.71
N THR A 48 -0.75 3.36 21.80
CA THR A 48 -0.05 2.52 20.81
C THR A 48 -1.06 1.75 19.97
N TYR A 49 -0.86 1.78 18.66
CA TYR A 49 -1.74 1.20 17.65
C TYR A 49 -1.00 0.20 16.79
N ALA A 50 -1.67 -0.89 16.44
CA ALA A 50 -1.31 -1.71 15.28
C ALA A 50 -2.04 -1.13 14.06
N VAL A 51 -1.28 -0.61 13.09
CA VAL A 51 -1.79 -0.09 11.82
C VAL A 51 -1.47 -1.11 10.74
N THR A 52 -2.50 -1.65 10.11
CA THR A 52 -2.37 -2.62 9.02
C THR A 52 -2.74 -1.95 7.71
N THR A 53 -1.91 -2.10 6.70
CA THR A 53 -2.18 -1.69 5.32
C THR A 53 -2.25 -2.89 4.41
N GLU A 54 -3.10 -2.82 3.40
CA GLU A 54 -3.11 -3.72 2.27
C GLU A 54 -3.12 -2.87 1.00
N VAL A 55 -2.21 -3.16 0.07
CA VAL A 55 -2.12 -2.47 -1.21
C VAL A 55 -2.06 -3.51 -2.30
N THR A 56 -3.04 -3.47 -3.21
CA THR A 56 -3.10 -4.34 -4.37
C THR A 56 -2.73 -3.56 -5.63
N GLY A 57 -1.59 -3.92 -6.20
CA GLY A 57 -1.15 -3.42 -7.49
C GLY A 57 -1.74 -4.24 -8.64
N GLN A 58 -1.86 -3.59 -9.79
CA GLN A 58 -2.01 -4.26 -11.07
C GLN A 58 -0.96 -3.70 -12.03
N THR A 59 -0.32 -4.60 -12.77
CA THR A 59 0.70 -4.23 -13.76
C THR A 59 0.59 -5.17 -14.97
N ALA A 60 0.49 -4.62 -16.19
CA ALA A 60 0.83 -5.41 -17.37
C ALA A 60 2.34 -5.66 -17.38
N ILE A 61 2.80 -6.87 -17.65
CA ILE A 61 4.23 -7.20 -17.56
C ILE A 61 4.65 -8.18 -18.66
N LEU A 62 5.90 -8.07 -19.12
CA LEU A 62 6.47 -8.99 -20.11
C LEU A 62 6.95 -10.29 -19.45
N PRO A 63 7.05 -11.41 -20.18
CA PRO A 63 7.60 -12.65 -19.65
C PRO A 63 8.99 -12.46 -19.04
N ASN A 64 9.27 -13.15 -17.94
CA ASN A 64 10.56 -13.10 -17.22
C ASN A 64 10.98 -11.71 -16.71
N THR A 65 10.04 -10.77 -16.61
CA THR A 65 10.31 -9.43 -16.03
C THR A 65 9.58 -9.26 -14.71
N SER A 66 10.09 -8.35 -13.86
CA SER A 66 9.50 -8.07 -12.55
C SER A 66 9.34 -6.57 -12.32
N ILE A 67 8.13 -6.13 -12.00
CA ILE A 67 7.82 -4.72 -11.73
C ILE A 67 7.29 -4.63 -10.30
N ALA A 68 7.74 -3.63 -9.56
CA ALA A 68 7.28 -3.42 -8.20
C ALA A 68 6.70 -2.01 -7.99
N ILE A 69 5.62 -1.97 -7.23
CA ILE A 69 5.11 -0.75 -6.59
C ILE A 69 5.63 -0.78 -5.16
N LEU A 70 6.26 0.30 -4.71
CA LEU A 70 6.69 0.47 -3.33
C LEU A 70 5.58 1.19 -2.57
N GLN A 71 5.11 0.63 -1.46
CA GLN A 71 4.24 1.34 -0.52
C GLN A 71 5.03 1.76 0.72
N ARG A 72 4.59 2.83 1.38
CA ARG A 72 5.11 3.24 2.70
C ARG A 72 4.00 3.87 3.54
N LEU A 73 4.21 3.86 4.86
CA LEU A 73 3.31 4.49 5.83
C LEU A 73 3.85 5.87 6.23
N LEU A 74 2.97 6.86 6.33
CA LEU A 74 3.31 8.20 6.81
C LEU A 74 2.55 8.49 8.10
N VAL A 75 3.24 9.10 9.05
CA VAL A 75 2.69 9.61 10.31
C VAL A 75 2.88 11.13 10.30
N ASN A 76 1.78 11.89 10.32
CA ASN A 76 1.77 13.36 10.19
C ASN A 76 2.61 13.88 9.01
N GLY A 77 2.58 13.16 7.88
CA GLY A 77 3.31 13.53 6.66
C GLY A 77 4.78 13.12 6.63
N ALA A 78 5.32 12.55 7.71
CA ALA A 78 6.67 11.99 7.74
C ALA A 78 6.63 10.47 7.46
N PRO A 79 7.50 9.91 6.61
CA PRO A 79 7.61 8.46 6.44
C PRO A 79 7.96 7.77 7.77
N LEU A 80 7.23 6.71 8.11
CA LEU A 80 7.57 5.87 9.23
C LEU A 80 8.81 5.04 8.88
N THR A 81 9.79 4.99 9.78
CA THR A 81 11.03 4.21 9.62
C THR A 81 10.69 2.75 9.31
N ASN A 82 11.40 2.17 8.33
CA ASN A 82 11.23 0.79 7.89
C ASN A 82 9.79 0.42 7.45
N SER A 83 9.02 1.40 6.95
CA SER A 83 7.65 1.14 6.47
C SER A 83 7.56 0.73 4.99
N ASP A 84 8.66 0.85 4.24
CA ASP A 84 8.70 0.54 2.81
C ASP A 84 8.46 -0.95 2.51
N ARG A 85 7.48 -1.27 1.66
CA ARG A 85 7.13 -2.65 1.28
C ARG A 85 6.89 -2.76 -0.22
N PHE A 86 7.52 -3.76 -0.83
CA PHE A 86 7.32 -4.05 -2.25
C PHE A 86 6.02 -4.83 -2.47
N VAL A 87 5.24 -4.37 -3.44
CA VAL A 87 4.18 -5.10 -4.12
C VAL A 87 4.78 -5.60 -5.43
N LEU A 88 5.25 -6.86 -5.44
CA LEU A 88 6.03 -7.42 -6.55
C LEU A 88 5.13 -8.15 -7.54
N HIS A 89 5.20 -7.76 -8.81
CA HIS A 89 4.52 -8.41 -9.94
C HIS A 89 5.59 -9.10 -10.78
N THR A 90 5.41 -10.38 -11.08
CA THR A 90 6.36 -11.17 -11.88
C THR A 90 5.63 -11.73 -13.10
N GLY A 91 6.19 -11.49 -14.28
CA GLY A 91 5.72 -12.13 -15.51
C GLY A 91 6.13 -13.59 -15.54
N GLU A 92 5.19 -14.49 -15.79
CA GLU A 92 5.46 -15.91 -15.90
C GLU A 92 6.45 -16.22 -17.03
N ALA A 93 7.22 -17.29 -16.86
CA ALA A 93 8.10 -17.80 -17.90
C ALA A 93 7.25 -18.43 -19.01
N GLY A 94 7.31 -17.88 -20.23
CA GLY A 94 6.52 -18.39 -21.35
C GLY A 94 7.20 -18.18 -22.70
N THR A 95 7.07 -19.18 -23.58
CA THR A 95 7.57 -19.25 -24.97
C THR A 95 6.79 -18.36 -25.95
N GLY A 96 6.31 -17.21 -25.49
CA GLY A 96 5.66 -16.19 -26.31
C GLY A 96 6.68 -15.11 -26.68
N GLY A 97 6.69 -14.68 -27.94
CA GLY A 97 7.57 -13.60 -28.40
C GLY A 97 7.46 -12.34 -27.53
N SER A 98 8.44 -11.44 -27.67
CA SER A 98 8.68 -10.21 -26.89
C SER A 98 7.54 -9.16 -26.83
N SER A 99 6.32 -9.52 -27.25
CA SER A 99 5.21 -8.59 -27.51
C SER A 99 3.90 -8.95 -26.80
N THR A 100 3.87 -9.96 -25.92
CA THR A 100 2.66 -10.30 -25.15
C THR A 100 2.79 -9.81 -23.71
N TYR A 101 2.12 -8.70 -23.40
CA TYR A 101 1.96 -8.25 -22.02
C TYR A 101 0.90 -9.11 -21.33
N THR A 102 1.16 -9.52 -20.08
CA THR A 102 0.17 -10.18 -19.21
C THR A 102 -0.19 -9.26 -18.06
N ALA A 103 -1.49 -9.03 -17.83
CA ALA A 103 -1.94 -8.30 -16.65
C ALA A 103 -1.80 -9.18 -15.40
N VAL A 104 -0.92 -8.77 -14.47
CA VAL A 104 -0.68 -9.46 -13.21
C VAL A 104 -1.14 -8.57 -12.06
N ARG A 105 -1.76 -9.17 -11.05
CA ARG A 105 -2.16 -8.52 -9.80
C ARG A 105 -1.33 -9.08 -8.66
N SER A 106 -0.97 -8.23 -7.73
CA SER A 106 -0.28 -8.65 -6.52
C SER A 106 -0.67 -7.75 -5.36
N ALA A 107 -0.89 -8.36 -4.20
CA ALA A 107 -1.25 -7.64 -2.99
C ALA A 107 -0.11 -7.70 -1.97
N ARG A 108 0.03 -6.65 -1.17
CA ARG A 108 0.93 -6.64 -0.03
C ARG A 108 0.24 -6.09 1.20
N THR A 109 0.14 -6.95 2.20
CA THR A 109 -0.29 -6.59 3.55
C THR A 109 0.95 -6.28 4.41
N ALA A 110 0.87 -5.24 5.23
CA ALA A 110 1.92 -4.84 6.17
C ALA A 110 1.30 -4.36 7.48
N CYS A 111 1.96 -4.65 8.61
CA CYS A 111 1.54 -4.20 9.93
C CYS A 111 2.66 -3.37 10.56
N HIS A 112 2.30 -2.23 11.13
CA HIS A 112 3.19 -1.27 11.77
C HIS A 112 2.68 -0.91 13.15
N PHE A 113 3.58 -0.76 14.12
CA PHE A 113 3.23 -0.27 15.45
C PHE A 113 3.51 1.23 15.53
N VAL A 114 2.49 2.00 15.88
CA VAL A 114 2.54 3.46 15.94
C VAL A 114 2.13 3.90 17.34
N THR A 115 3.05 4.50 18.09
CA THR A 115 2.74 5.23 19.33
C THR A 115 2.47 6.69 18.98
N ALA A 116 1.29 7.19 19.35
CA ALA A 116 0.77 8.45 18.86
C ALA A 116 0.05 9.23 19.97
N ALA A 117 0.04 10.55 19.84
CA ALA A 117 -0.90 11.42 20.54
C ALA A 117 -2.27 11.39 19.82
N ALA A 118 -3.31 11.92 20.49
CA ALA A 118 -4.62 12.09 19.89
C ALA A 118 -4.55 13.00 18.64
N GLY A 119 -5.27 12.64 17.58
CA GLY A 119 -5.37 13.43 16.36
C GLY A 119 -4.23 13.20 15.35
N VAL A 120 -3.32 12.25 15.61
CA VAL A 120 -2.26 11.89 14.64
C VAL A 120 -2.88 11.30 13.37
N ILE A 121 -2.48 11.83 12.22
CA ILE A 121 -2.91 11.37 10.91
C ILE A 121 -1.93 10.33 10.41
N VAL A 122 -2.46 9.19 9.95
CA VAL A 122 -1.71 8.13 9.30
C VAL A 122 -2.23 7.95 7.89
N LYS A 123 -1.33 7.90 6.90
CA LYS A 123 -1.69 7.70 5.49
C LYS A 123 -0.71 6.80 4.76
N VAL A 124 -1.14 6.27 3.62
CA VAL A 124 -0.29 5.46 2.73
C VAL A 124 0.16 6.29 1.54
N GLN A 125 1.44 6.16 1.19
CA GLN A 125 1.94 6.58 -0.12
C GLN A 125 2.43 5.38 -0.91
N VAL A 126 2.37 5.51 -2.22
CA VAL A 126 2.95 4.56 -3.15
C VAL A 126 3.84 5.25 -4.16
N GLN A 127 4.82 4.51 -4.65
CA GLN A 127 5.75 4.92 -5.67
C GLN A 127 5.86 3.79 -6.68
N ARG A 128 5.86 4.12 -7.96
CA ARG A 128 6.31 3.19 -8.99
C ARG A 128 7.83 3.20 -9.00
N LEU A 129 8.48 2.03 -8.90
CA LEU A 129 9.94 1.99 -8.97
C LEU A 129 10.39 2.19 -10.42
N ALA A 130 11.35 3.10 -10.62
CA ALA A 130 11.99 3.27 -11.91
C ALA A 130 12.97 2.12 -12.14
N GLY A 131 12.82 1.43 -13.27
CA GLY A 131 13.57 0.22 -13.60
C GLY A 131 12.96 -1.02 -12.93
N ALA A 132 12.56 -1.99 -13.74
CA ALA A 132 12.16 -3.30 -13.24
C ALA A 132 13.26 -3.90 -12.36
N VAL A 133 12.86 -4.73 -11.39
CA VAL A 133 13.78 -5.42 -10.46
C VAL A 133 14.77 -6.33 -11.22
N ASN A 134 14.48 -6.65 -12.50
CA ASN A 134 15.33 -7.43 -13.41
C ASN A 134 15.59 -6.74 -14.77
N GLY A 135 15.70 -5.41 -14.82
CA GLY A 135 16.25 -4.70 -16.00
C GLY A 135 15.31 -4.45 -17.19
N ALA A 136 14.02 -4.81 -17.11
CA ALA A 136 13.02 -4.36 -18.06
C ALA A 136 12.72 -2.85 -17.90
N ALA A 137 12.77 -2.11 -19.00
CA ALA A 137 12.32 -0.73 -19.02
C ALA A 137 10.79 -0.71 -18.99
N LEU A 138 10.20 0.00 -18.01
CA LEU A 138 8.80 0.40 -18.09
C LEU A 138 8.65 1.29 -19.34
N SER A 139 7.61 1.07 -20.14
CA SER A 139 7.33 1.93 -21.30
C SER A 139 6.21 2.91 -20.95
N PRO A 140 6.31 4.21 -21.29
CA PRO A 140 5.16 5.10 -21.22
C PRO A 140 3.99 4.50 -22.03
N GLY A 141 2.79 4.44 -21.46
CA GLY A 141 1.63 3.81 -22.12
C GLY A 141 1.54 2.29 -22.00
N GLN A 142 2.36 1.65 -21.16
CA GLN A 142 2.14 0.25 -20.76
C GLN A 142 0.73 0.12 -20.16
N PRO A 143 -0.16 -0.69 -20.75
CA PRO A 143 -1.56 -0.72 -20.33
C PRO A 143 -1.63 -1.22 -18.90
N TYR A 144 -2.19 -0.44 -17.97
CA TYR A 144 -2.39 -0.84 -16.57
C TYR A 144 -1.10 -0.92 -15.74
N THR A 145 -0.58 0.20 -15.24
CA THR A 145 0.29 0.18 -14.05
C THR A 145 -0.32 1.06 -12.96
N GLY A 146 -0.72 0.48 -11.85
CA GLY A 146 -1.44 1.23 -10.82
C GLY A 146 -1.79 0.42 -9.58
N VAL A 147 -2.50 1.08 -8.66
CA VAL A 147 -3.09 0.47 -7.47
C VAL A 147 -4.60 0.43 -7.63
N LEU A 148 -5.20 -0.72 -7.30
CA LEU A 148 -6.63 -0.96 -7.45
C LEU A 148 -7.44 -0.36 -6.30
N GLY A 149 -8.65 0.10 -6.62
CA GLY A 149 -9.63 0.58 -5.63
C GLY A 149 -10.38 -0.56 -4.96
N THR A 150 -11.04 -0.28 -3.83
CA THR A 150 -11.68 -1.29 -2.94
C THR A 150 -12.58 -2.32 -3.65
N GLY A 151 -13.31 -1.91 -4.69
CA GLY A 151 -14.20 -2.81 -5.45
C GLY A 151 -13.51 -3.81 -6.38
N GLU A 152 -12.18 -3.71 -6.54
CA GLU A 152 -11.39 -4.53 -7.48
C GLU A 152 -10.39 -5.45 -6.76
N GLY A 153 -10.55 -5.66 -5.45
CA GLY A 153 -9.57 -6.31 -4.57
C GLY A 153 -8.53 -5.32 -4.02
N GLY A 154 -8.94 -4.06 -3.84
CA GLY A 154 -8.06 -2.90 -3.69
C GLY A 154 -7.45 -2.64 -2.32
N ALA A 155 -7.07 -1.38 -2.11
CA ALA A 155 -6.24 -1.00 -0.97
C ALA A 155 -7.06 -0.65 0.29
N ARG A 156 -6.54 -0.97 1.47
CA ARG A 156 -7.14 -0.68 2.79
C ARG A 156 -6.10 -0.25 3.81
N ILE A 157 -6.46 0.66 4.69
CA ILE A 157 -5.73 0.95 5.93
C ILE A 157 -6.67 0.75 7.11
N GLU A 158 -6.22 0.07 8.15
CA GLU A 158 -6.95 -0.07 9.40
C GLU A 158 -6.02 0.18 10.58
N TYR A 159 -6.58 0.59 11.71
CA TYR A 159 -5.86 0.66 12.97
C TYR A 159 -6.64 -0.04 14.08
N ARG A 160 -5.90 -0.57 15.05
CA ARG A 160 -6.42 -1.07 16.31
C ARG A 160 -5.54 -0.59 17.45
N LYS A 161 -6.12 0.04 18.47
CA LYS A 161 -5.39 0.38 19.69
C LYS A 161 -5.05 -0.89 20.46
N ILE A 162 -3.80 -1.01 20.89
CA ILE A 162 -3.27 -2.18 21.60
C ILE A 162 -2.75 -1.87 23.00
N ALA A 163 -2.37 -0.61 23.27
CA ALA A 163 -1.96 -0.12 24.59
C ALA A 163 -2.22 1.39 24.72
N ASP A 164 -2.27 1.87 25.97
CA ASP A 164 -2.30 3.30 26.32
C ASP A 164 -0.88 3.87 26.44
#